data_AF-B1YC88-F1
#
_entry.id   AF-B1YC88-F1
#
_cell.length_a   1.000
_cell.length_b   1.000
_cell.length_c   1.000
_cell.angle_alpha   90.00
_cell.angle_beta   90.00
_cell.angle_gamma   90.00
#
_symmetry.space_group_name_H-M   'P 1'
#
loop_
_entity.id
_entity.type
_entity.pdbx_description
1 polymer ?
#
loop_
_entity_poly.entity_id
_entity_poly.type
_entity_poly.pdbx_seq_one_letter_code
_entity_poly.pdbx_strand_id
1 'polypeptide(L)'
;MPLKVVVVAVFGGRAGPCRSCVYAAGAAGVDATVEMPGDDLSWLPRLLKRLGAPAEVHLVHALSLRGLYFMVRYRTGKLPLVLVDGRRIEPGELRRLLQA
;
A
#
# COMPACT_ATOMS: atom_id res chain seq x y z
N MET A 1 -9.05 22.54 4.08
CA MET A 1 -9.36 21.12 3.77
C MET A 1 -8.13 20.29 4.09
N PRO A 2 -8.26 19.12 4.73
CA PRO A 2 -7.12 18.27 5.01
C PRO A 2 -6.52 17.72 3.70
N LEU A 3 -5.20 17.53 3.67
CA LEU A 3 -4.50 16.87 2.56
C LEU A 3 -4.95 15.41 2.49
N LYS A 4 -5.21 14.89 1.29
CA LYS A 4 -5.55 13.48 1.11
C LYS A 4 -4.30 12.68 0.78
N VAL A 5 -3.89 11.79 1.68
CA VAL A 5 -2.74 10.91 1.50
C VAL A 5 -3.23 9.49 1.29
N VAL A 6 -2.93 8.89 0.14
CA VAL A 6 -3.22 7.47 -0.12
C VAL A 6 -1.90 6.73 -0.22
N VAL A 7 -1.75 5.67 0.56
CA VAL A 7 -0.58 4.80 0.52
C VAL A 7 -1.04 3.41 0.09
N VAL A 8 -0.57 2.97 -1.06
CA VAL A 8 -0.77 1.61 -1.54
C VAL A 8 0.49 0.81 -1.20
N ALA A 9 0.34 -0.23 -0.39
CA ALA A 9 1.43 -1.03 0.13
C ALA A 9 0.98 -2.48 0.36
N VAL A 10 1.94 -3.39 0.52
CA VAL A 10 1.67 -4.73 1.06
C VAL A 10 1.63 -4.61 2.59
N PHE A 11 0.51 -4.97 3.20
CA PHE A 11 0.46 -5.12 4.65
C PHE A 11 0.77 -6.60 4.93
N GLY A 12 1.83 -6.85 5.68
CA GLY A 12 2.27 -8.22 5.95
C GLY A 12 1.16 -9.06 6.55
N GLY A 13 1.19 -10.36 6.30
CA GLY A 13 0.16 -11.28 6.76
C GLY A 13 0.02 -12.49 5.86
N ARG A 14 -0.99 -13.31 6.13
CA ARG A 14 -1.27 -14.50 5.33
C ARG A 14 -2.09 -14.15 4.10
N ALA A 15 -1.55 -14.41 2.92
CA ALA A 15 -2.24 -14.17 1.65
C ALA A 15 -2.36 -15.47 0.86
N GLY A 16 -3.55 -15.72 0.31
CA GLY A 16 -3.78 -16.79 -0.65
C GLY A 16 -4.01 -16.23 -2.05
N PRO A 17 -3.92 -17.07 -3.10
CA PRO A 17 -4.00 -16.63 -4.49
C PRO A 17 -5.37 -16.04 -4.86
N CYS A 18 -6.45 -16.65 -4.37
CA CYS A 18 -7.82 -16.16 -4.51
C CYS A 18 -8.71 -16.73 -3.41
N ARG A 19 -9.82 -16.07 -3.05
CA ARG A 19 -10.72 -16.56 -1.98
C ARG A 19 -11.26 -17.96 -2.30
N SER A 20 -11.61 -18.22 -3.55
CA SER A 20 -12.07 -19.53 -4.01
C SER A 20 -10.98 -20.60 -3.91
N CYS A 21 -9.73 -20.24 -4.17
CA CYS A 21 -8.57 -21.11 -4.11
C CYS A 21 -8.27 -21.51 -2.67
N VAL A 22 -8.30 -20.55 -1.75
CA VAL A 22 -8.16 -20.78 -0.30
C VAL A 22 -9.29 -21.67 0.22
N TYR A 23 -10.52 -21.42 -0.22
CA TYR A 23 -11.67 -22.24 0.15
C TYR A 23 -11.54 -23.69 -0.33
N ALA A 24 -11.20 -23.90 -1.60
CA ALA A 24 -11.03 -25.23 -2.18
C ALA A 24 -9.87 -26.00 -1.52
N ALA A 25 -8.74 -25.34 -1.26
CA ALA A 25 -7.62 -25.95 -0.56
C ALA A 25 -7.99 -26.32 0.89
N GLY A 26 -8.70 -25.44 1.60
CA GLY A 26 -9.17 -25.70 2.95
C GLY A 26 -10.09 -26.93 3.04
N ALA A 27 -10.95 -27.14 2.04
CA ALA A 27 -11.80 -28.35 1.96
C ALA A 27 -10.97 -29.64 1.79
N ALA A 28 -9.77 -29.55 1.24
CA ALA A 28 -8.81 -30.65 1.13
C ALA A 28 -7.84 -30.75 2.32
N GLY A 29 -8.02 -29.93 3.36
CA GLY A 29 -7.11 -29.87 4.52
C GLY A 29 -5.75 -29.23 4.22
N VAL A 30 -5.64 -28.50 3.11
CA VAL A 30 -4.40 -27.83 2.67
C VAL A 30 -4.50 -26.33 2.94
N ASP A 31 -3.47 -25.79 3.60
CA ASP A 31 -3.33 -24.35 3.75
C ASP A 31 -2.70 -23.72 2.50
N ALA A 32 -3.51 -23.06 1.69
CA ALA A 32 -3.07 -22.36 0.48
C ALA A 32 -2.73 -20.87 0.71
N THR A 33 -2.39 -20.50 1.95
CA THR A 33 -1.91 -19.15 2.26
C THR A 33 -0.42 -19.16 2.55
N VAL A 34 0.27 -18.13 2.08
CA VAL A 34 1.68 -17.88 2.38
C VAL A 34 1.80 -16.66 3.27
N GLU A 35 2.75 -16.68 4.20
CA GLU A 35 3.15 -15.47 4.89
C GLU A 35 3.84 -14.54 3.91
N MET A 36 3.30 -13.33 3.78
CA MET A 36 3.88 -12.28 2.97
C MET A 36 4.53 -11.26 3.89
N PRO A 37 5.81 -10.89 3.63
CA PRO A 37 6.41 -9.74 4.29
C PRO A 37 5.65 -8.48 3.86
N GLY A 38 5.41 -7.60 4.83
CA GLY A 38 4.82 -6.28 4.59
C GLY A 38 5.86 -5.25 4.23
N ASP A 39 5.43 -4.19 3.54
CA ASP A 39 6.25 -3.00 3.36
C ASP A 39 6.47 -2.29 4.72
N ASP A 40 7.68 -1.78 4.95
CA ASP A 40 7.94 -0.90 6.08
C ASP A 40 7.30 0.48 5.85
N LEU A 41 6.38 0.86 6.73
CA LEU A 41 5.69 2.16 6.73
C LEU A 41 6.13 3.07 7.88
N SER A 42 7.22 2.75 8.57
CA SER A 42 7.80 3.56 9.66
C SER A 42 8.14 5.00 9.25
N TRP A 43 8.29 5.26 7.94
CA TRP A 43 8.53 6.59 7.37
C TRP A 43 7.27 7.45 7.29
N LEU A 44 6.07 6.86 7.34
CA LEU A 44 4.81 7.57 7.13
C LEU A 44 4.58 8.71 8.14
N PRO A 45 4.79 8.53 9.46
CA PRO A 45 4.68 9.64 10.42
C PRO A 45 5.61 10.82 10.10
N ARG A 46 6.83 10.54 9.61
CA ARG A 46 7.78 11.58 9.20
C ARG A 46 7.27 12.33 7.96
N LEU A 47 6.73 11.62 6.98
CA LEU A 47 6.11 12.26 5.81
C LEU A 47 4.94 13.16 6.22
N LEU A 48 4.04 12.68 7.07
CA LEU A 48 2.88 13.47 7.51
C LEU A 48 3.29 14.74 8.27
N LYS A 49 4.31 14.63 9.13
CA LYS A 49 4.88 15.79 9.82
C LYS A 49 5.45 16.83 8.84
N ARG A 50 6.09 16.39 7.75
CA ARG A 50 6.67 17.25 6.71
C ARG A 50 5.64 17.97 5.86
N LEU A 51 4.51 17.33 5.61
CA LEU A 51 3.43 17.94 4.83
C LEU A 51 2.77 19.14 5.55
N GLY A 52 2.99 19.29 6.87
CA GLY A 52 2.68 20.51 7.62
C GLY A 52 1.19 20.86 7.75
N ALA A 53 0.31 20.03 7.19
CA ALA A 53 -1.14 20.23 7.19
C ALA A 53 -1.84 18.97 7.73
N PRO A 54 -3.03 19.11 8.34
CA PRO A 54 -3.84 17.96 8.71
C PRO A 54 -4.07 17.09 7.47
N ALA A 55 -3.76 15.79 7.58
CA ALA A 55 -3.80 14.85 6.46
C ALA A 55 -4.73 13.68 6.79
N GLU A 56 -5.64 13.37 5.87
CA GLU A 56 -6.45 12.16 5.88
C GLU A 56 -5.67 11.03 5.20
N VAL A 57 -5.34 9.99 5.95
CA VAL A 57 -4.53 8.87 5.45
C VAL A 57 -5.41 7.67 5.12
N HIS A 58 -5.32 7.22 3.88
CA HIS A 58 -5.95 5.98 3.42
C HIS A 58 -4.87 4.94 3.09
N LEU A 59 -4.82 3.89 3.89
CA LEU A 59 -4.00 2.71 3.63
C LEU A 59 -4.79 1.75 2.73
N VAL A 60 -4.19 1.38 1.59
CA VAL A 60 -4.82 0.48 0.61
C VAL A 60 -3.90 -0.69 0.35
N HIS A 61 -4.41 -1.91 0.54
CA HIS A 61 -3.60 -3.10 0.30
C HIS A 61 -3.35 -3.26 -1.20
N ALA A 62 -2.11 -3.46 -1.62
CA ALA A 62 -1.72 -3.57 -3.03
C ALA A 62 -2.47 -4.69 -3.78
N LEU A 63 -2.70 -5.82 -3.10
CA LEU A 63 -3.47 -6.95 -3.63
C LEU A 63 -5.01 -6.76 -3.63
N SER A 64 -5.53 -5.63 -3.13
CA SER A 64 -6.95 -5.34 -3.25
C SER A 64 -7.28 -4.81 -4.66
N LEU A 65 -8.53 -4.96 -5.12
CA LEU A 65 -8.98 -4.36 -6.39
C LEU A 65 -8.71 -2.85 -6.45
N ARG A 66 -8.83 -2.16 -5.31
CA ARG A 66 -8.55 -0.73 -5.19
C ARG A 66 -7.05 -0.42 -5.32
N GLY A 67 -6.20 -1.26 -4.72
CA GLY A 67 -4.74 -1.17 -4.85
C GLY A 67 -4.29 -1.39 -6.29
N LEU A 68 -4.79 -2.47 -6.92
CA LEU A 68 -4.59 -2.77 -8.34
C LEU A 68 -5.05 -1.62 -9.24
N TYR A 69 -6.23 -1.05 -8.99
CA TYR A 69 -6.72 0.13 -9.70
C TYR A 69 -5.74 1.30 -9.61
N PHE A 70 -5.22 1.61 -8.42
CA PHE A 70 -4.26 2.71 -8.27
C PHE A 70 -2.93 2.42 -8.98
N MET A 71 -2.40 1.20 -8.88
CA MET A 71 -1.19 0.79 -9.59
C MET A 71 -1.34 0.95 -11.11
N VAL A 72 -2.48 0.52 -11.68
CA VAL A 72 -2.78 0.70 -13.11
C VAL A 72 -2.97 2.17 -13.47
N ARG A 73 -3.76 2.92 -12.70
CA ARG A 73 -4.05 4.35 -12.93
C ARG A 73 -2.78 5.19 -12.96
N TYR A 74 -1.85 4.94 -12.03
CA TYR A 74 -0.59 5.67 -11.93
C TYR A 74 0.59 4.95 -12.61
N ARG A 75 0.28 3.91 -13.41
CA ARG A 75 1.22 3.15 -14.26
C ARG A 75 2.48 2.71 -13.52
N THR A 76 2.31 2.11 -12.35
CA THR A 76 3.43 1.60 -11.55
C THR A 76 3.09 0.30 -10.84
N GLY A 77 3.99 -0.68 -10.94
CA GLY A 77 4.00 -1.86 -10.08
C GLY A 77 4.95 -1.73 -8.89
N LYS A 78 5.59 -0.56 -8.70
CA LYS A 78 6.49 -0.30 -7.57
C LYS A 78 5.68 0.12 -6.35
N LEU A 79 6.01 -0.48 -5.22
CA LEU A 79 5.44 -0.20 -3.91
C LEU A 79 6.52 0.32 -2.95
N PRO A 80 6.14 1.06 -1.89
CA PRO A 80 4.81 1.62 -1.69
C PRO A 80 4.53 2.75 -2.70
N LEU A 81 3.30 2.81 -3.21
CA LEU A 81 2.82 3.93 -4.04
C LEU A 81 2.18 4.97 -3.11
N VAL A 82 2.74 6.18 -3.11
CA VAL A 82 2.27 7.30 -2.28
C VAL A 82 1.62 8.35 -3.16
N LEU A 83 0.39 8.73 -2.82
CA LEU A 83 -0.37 9.79 -3.48
C LEU A 83 -0.68 10.88 -2.46
N VAL A 84 -0.44 12.14 -2.83
CA VAL A 84 -0.87 13.32 -2.06
C VAL A 84 -1.75 14.16 -2.96
N ASP A 85 -3.02 14.35 -2.58
CA ASP A 85 -4.07 15.02 -3.37
C ASP A 85 -4.17 14.52 -4.82
N GLY A 86 -4.02 13.20 -4.99
CA GLY A 86 -4.09 12.56 -6.30
C GLY A 86 -2.83 12.74 -7.16
N ARG A 87 -1.76 13.34 -6.64
CA ARG A 87 -0.45 13.37 -7.29
C ARG A 87 0.43 12.27 -6.72
N ARG A 88 1.02 11.48 -7.60
CA ARG A 88 2.00 10.46 -7.22
C ARG A 88 3.31 11.13 -6.80
N ILE A 89 3.80 10.78 -5.62
CA ILE A 89 5.15 11.10 -5.19
C ILE A 89 6.08 10.02 -5.73
N GLU A 90 7.10 10.42 -6.49
CA GLU A 90 8.08 9.47 -7.00
C GLU A 90 9.02 8.99 -5.87
N PRO A 91 9.54 7.75 -5.93
CA PRO A 91 10.40 7.21 -4.89
C PRO A 91 11.62 8.09 -4.55
N GLY A 92 12.18 8.78 -5.55
CA GLY A 92 13.30 9.71 -5.35
C GLY A 92 12.88 10.98 -4.61
N GLU A 93 11.69 11.51 -4.88
CA GLU A 93 11.12 12.65 -4.18
C GLU A 93 10.75 12.30 -2.74
N LEU A 94 10.17 11.12 -2.52
CA LEU A 94 9.87 10.60 -1.18
C LEU A 94 11.14 10.53 -0.33
N ARG A 95 12.26 10.03 -0.86
CA ARG A 95 13.55 10.02 -0.13
C ARG A 95 14.00 11.42 0.25
N ARG A 96 13.88 12.40 -0.64
CA ARG A 96 14.24 13.81 -0.34
C ARG A 96 13.37 14.37 0.77
N LEU A 97 12.06 14.14 0.73
CA LEU A 97 11.12 14.59 1.76
C LEU A 97 11.40 13.98 3.14
N LEU A 98 11.97 12.78 3.18
CA LEU A 98 12.33 12.08 4.42
C LEU A 98 13.72 12.43 4.95
N GLN A 99 14.62 12.95 4.12
CA GLN A 99 16.00 13.33 4.48
C GLN A 99 16.16 14.83 4.77
N ALA A 100 15.36 15.67 4.13
CA ALA A 100 15.24 17.09 4.48
C ALA A 100 14.70 17.24 5.90
#